data_AF-F1DEZ0-F1
#
_entry.id   AF-F1DEZ0-F1
#
_cell.length_a   1.000
_cell.length_b   1.000
_cell.length_c   1.000
_cell.angle_alpha   90.00
_cell.angle_beta   90.00
_cell.angle_gamma   90.00
#
_symmetry.space_group_name_H-M   'P 1'
#
loop_
_entity.id
_entity.type
_entity.pdbx_description
1 polymer ?
#
loop_
_entity_poly.entity_id
_entity_poly.type
_entity_poly.pdbx_seq_one_letter_code
_entity_poly.pdbx_strand_id
1 'polypeptide(L)'
;LHLCHHNLETINNTTSMTTHKLLAEVCMAAKYEGQSIKTHYTPHKEKYKNTGTASQLCTVLARSFADIGDIVRGRDLYRGDNREKTKLESKLKEIFKKIYKDVMKTNKEAAEKRYKNDDKKNYYQLREDWWTANRSTIWEAITCDDDDKKLRDASYFRATCSMNGSGAQDNNKCRCEGANVVPTYFDYVPQYLR
;
A
#
# COMPACT_ATOMS: atom_id res chain seq x y z
N LEU A 1 2.97 -15.46 -5.22
CA LEU A 1 2.43 -14.37 -4.37
C LEU A 1 1.11 -13.96 -4.99
N HIS A 2 -0.02 -14.21 -4.32
CA HIS A 2 -1.35 -13.85 -4.83
C HIS A 2 -1.87 -12.67 -4.01
N LEU A 3 -1.39 -11.48 -4.33
CA LEU A 3 -1.87 -10.25 -3.71
C LEU A 3 -3.34 -10.01 -4.14
N CYS A 4 -4.22 -9.59 -3.23
CA CYS A 4 -5.64 -9.33 -3.53
C CYS A 4 -5.83 -8.05 -4.38
N HIS A 5 -5.53 -8.12 -5.69
CA HIS A 5 -5.56 -6.97 -6.61
C HIS A 5 -6.50 -7.12 -7.81
N HIS A 6 -7.35 -8.15 -7.87
CA HIS A 6 -8.28 -8.38 -8.98
C HIS A 6 -9.27 -7.22 -9.22
N ASN A 7 -9.62 -6.46 -8.17
CA ASN A 7 -10.42 -5.26 -8.34
C ASN A 7 -9.68 -4.21 -9.19
N LEU A 8 -8.36 -4.07 -9.02
CA LEU A 8 -7.52 -3.18 -9.84
C LEU A 8 -7.49 -3.60 -11.32
N GLU A 9 -7.59 -4.91 -11.60
CA GLU A 9 -7.64 -5.44 -12.96
C GLU A 9 -8.98 -5.23 -13.66
N THR A 10 -10.04 -4.91 -12.92
CA THR A 10 -11.41 -4.76 -13.41
C THR A 10 -11.90 -3.31 -13.37
N ILE A 11 -11.09 -2.39 -12.83
CA ILE A 11 -11.36 -0.94 -12.87
C ILE A 11 -11.79 -0.53 -14.28
N ASN A 12 -12.96 0.09 -14.34
CA ASN A 12 -13.59 0.50 -15.59
C ASN A 12 -13.02 1.87 -15.99
N ASN A 13 -12.37 1.94 -17.16
CA ASN A 13 -11.57 3.10 -17.60
C ASN A 13 -12.42 4.26 -18.15
N THR A 14 -13.61 4.50 -17.59
CA THR A 14 -14.48 5.61 -18.03
C THR A 14 -13.84 6.98 -17.73
N THR A 15 -14.39 8.02 -18.34
CA THR A 15 -13.91 9.42 -18.33
C THR A 15 -13.81 10.07 -16.95
N SER A 16 -14.29 9.42 -15.89
CA SER A 16 -14.34 9.94 -14.52
C SER A 16 -13.33 9.23 -13.57
N MET A 17 -12.28 8.62 -14.11
CA MET A 17 -11.16 8.06 -13.32
C MET A 17 -10.32 9.19 -12.72
N THR A 18 -10.67 9.63 -11.51
CA THR A 18 -9.95 10.66 -10.74
C THR A 18 -8.99 10.03 -9.72
N THR A 19 -8.06 10.83 -9.19
CA THR A 19 -7.19 10.47 -8.05
C THR A 19 -7.94 9.75 -6.92
N HIS A 20 -9.16 10.20 -6.61
CA HIS A 20 -9.98 9.61 -5.54
C HIS A 20 -10.50 8.21 -5.86
N LYS A 21 -10.82 7.90 -7.13
CA LYS A 21 -11.24 6.56 -7.53
C LYS A 21 -10.09 5.56 -7.44
N LEU A 22 -8.90 5.96 -7.91
CA LEU A 22 -7.70 5.12 -7.74
C LEU A 22 -7.43 4.85 -6.25
N LEU A 23 -7.55 5.88 -5.40
CA LEU A 23 -7.36 5.72 -3.97
C LEU A 23 -8.35 4.71 -3.38
N ALA A 24 -9.63 4.83 -3.71
CA ALA A 24 -10.67 3.94 -3.20
C ALA A 24 -10.40 2.47 -3.60
N GLU A 25 -10.03 2.23 -4.85
CA GLU A 25 -9.72 0.90 -5.36
C GLU A 25 -8.47 0.30 -4.71
N VAL A 26 -7.41 1.10 -4.52
CA VAL A 26 -6.19 0.66 -3.83
C VAL A 26 -6.47 0.39 -2.35
N CYS A 27 -7.29 1.22 -1.69
CA CYS A 27 -7.71 0.97 -0.30
C CYS A 27 -8.56 -0.31 -0.19
N MET A 28 -9.42 -0.59 -1.17
CA MET A 28 -10.21 -1.81 -1.20
C MET A 28 -9.33 -3.04 -1.34
N ALA A 29 -8.37 -3.01 -2.26
CA ALA A 29 -7.36 -4.07 -2.41
C ALA A 29 -6.58 -4.28 -1.10
N ALA A 30 -6.12 -3.19 -0.49
CA ALA A 30 -5.39 -3.20 0.77
C ALA A 30 -6.22 -3.81 1.92
N LYS A 31 -7.51 -3.46 2.02
CA LYS A 31 -8.42 -4.03 3.01
C LYS A 31 -8.57 -5.54 2.84
N TYR A 32 -8.83 -6.01 1.62
CA TYR A 32 -8.98 -7.44 1.36
C TYR A 32 -7.69 -8.23 1.60
N GLU A 33 -6.55 -7.67 1.20
CA GLU A 33 -5.22 -8.24 1.48
C GLU A 33 -5.00 -8.38 3.00
N GLY A 34 -5.29 -7.32 3.76
CA GLY A 34 -5.21 -7.34 5.22
C GLY A 34 -6.13 -8.41 5.84
N GLN A 35 -7.37 -8.53 5.36
CA GLN A 35 -8.31 -9.57 5.80
C GLN A 35 -7.81 -10.99 5.53
N SER A 36 -7.28 -11.23 4.32
CA SER A 36 -6.70 -12.53 3.95
C SER A 36 -5.54 -12.91 4.87
N ILE A 37 -4.62 -11.96 5.11
CA ILE A 37 -3.45 -12.17 5.99
C ILE A 37 -3.91 -12.48 7.42
N LYS A 38 -4.82 -11.66 7.99
CA LYS A 38 -5.35 -11.87 9.36
C LYS A 38 -5.95 -13.26 9.53
N THR A 39 -6.70 -13.73 8.53
CA THR A 39 -7.36 -15.04 8.54
C THR A 39 -6.36 -16.18 8.57
N HIS A 40 -5.38 -16.18 7.66
CA HIS A 40 -4.35 -17.23 7.58
C HIS A 40 -3.32 -17.14 8.70
N TYR A 41 -3.14 -15.95 9.29
CA TYR A 41 -2.22 -15.74 10.39
C TYR A 41 -2.69 -16.40 11.68
N THR A 42 -4.00 -16.46 11.94
CA THR A 42 -4.54 -16.98 13.21
C THR A 42 -4.11 -18.44 13.49
N PRO A 43 -4.26 -19.39 12.55
CA PRO A 43 -3.73 -20.75 12.71
C PRO A 43 -2.19 -20.81 12.80
N HIS A 44 -1.48 -19.95 12.06
CA HIS A 44 -0.03 -19.89 12.08
C HIS A 44 0.50 -19.46 13.45
N LYS A 45 -0.08 -18.41 14.04
CA LYS A 45 0.28 -17.93 15.39
C LYS A 45 0.09 -19.03 16.42
N GLU A 46 -1.03 -19.74 16.40
CA GLU A 46 -1.27 -20.85 17.35
C GLU A 46 -0.28 -22.00 17.18
N LYS A 47 0.05 -22.36 15.94
CA LYS A 47 1.01 -23.44 15.66
C LYS A 47 2.43 -23.11 16.15
N TYR A 48 2.86 -21.85 16.04
CA TYR A 48 4.24 -21.43 16.32
C TYR A 48 4.38 -20.59 17.59
N LYS A 49 3.37 -20.57 18.47
CA LYS A 49 3.39 -19.76 19.70
C LYS A 49 4.58 -20.06 20.62
N ASN A 50 5.06 -21.31 20.63
CA ASN A 50 6.13 -21.78 21.51
C ASN A 50 7.52 -21.81 20.83
N THR A 51 7.62 -21.47 19.55
CA THR A 51 8.88 -21.60 18.80
C THR A 51 9.65 -20.29 18.67
N GLY A 52 9.07 -19.17 19.11
CA GLY A 52 9.63 -17.83 18.87
C GLY A 52 9.63 -17.39 17.41
N THR A 53 9.23 -18.27 16.49
CA THR A 53 9.08 -18.00 15.04
C THR A 53 7.67 -17.57 14.67
N ALA A 54 6.81 -17.28 15.65
CA ALA A 54 5.53 -16.65 15.39
C ALA A 54 5.81 -15.33 14.66
N SER A 55 5.53 -15.30 13.36
CA SER A 55 5.66 -14.08 12.56
C SER A 55 4.87 -12.96 13.24
N GLN A 56 5.33 -11.71 13.20
CA GLN A 56 4.55 -10.60 13.75
C GLN A 56 3.53 -10.18 12.69
N LEU A 57 2.24 -10.26 13.01
CA LEU A 57 1.14 -9.91 12.09
C LEU A 57 1.36 -8.55 11.41
N CYS A 58 1.75 -7.53 12.18
CA CYS A 58 2.05 -6.20 11.65
C CYS A 58 3.22 -6.19 10.66
N THR A 59 4.22 -7.08 10.83
CA THR A 59 5.34 -7.23 9.89
C THR A 59 4.92 -7.85 8.58
N VAL A 60 4.01 -8.82 8.61
CA VAL A 60 3.44 -9.40 7.38
C VAL A 60 2.59 -8.36 6.64
N LEU A 61 1.74 -7.63 7.37
CA LEU A 61 0.96 -6.51 6.81
C LEU A 61 1.87 -5.43 6.22
N ALA A 62 2.98 -5.09 6.88
CA ALA A 62 3.97 -4.14 6.38
C ALA A 62 4.65 -4.59 5.08
N ARG A 63 4.88 -5.89 4.90
CA ARG A 63 5.42 -6.44 3.64
C ARG A 63 4.40 -6.35 2.51
N SER A 64 3.16 -6.79 2.74
CA SER A 64 2.10 -6.68 1.73
C SER A 64 1.79 -5.23 1.36
N PHE A 65 1.84 -4.31 2.33
CA PHE A 65 1.73 -2.87 2.06
C PHE A 65 2.83 -2.36 1.13
N ALA A 66 4.07 -2.79 1.33
CA ALA A 66 5.19 -2.43 0.48
C ALA A 66 5.05 -3.00 -0.95
N ASP A 67 4.54 -4.23 -1.07
CA ASP A 67 4.25 -4.85 -2.38
C ASP A 67 3.12 -4.13 -3.13
N ILE A 68 2.03 -3.74 -2.44
CA ILE A 68 0.98 -2.87 -3.01
C ILE A 68 1.60 -1.56 -3.52
N GLY A 69 2.49 -0.95 -2.71
CA GLY A 69 3.20 0.27 -3.09
C GLY A 69 4.05 0.09 -4.35
N ASP A 70 4.77 -1.01 -4.47
CA ASP A 70 5.58 -1.29 -5.65
C ASP A 70 4.75 -1.55 -6.90
N ILE A 71 3.58 -2.19 -6.77
CA ILE A 71 2.63 -2.35 -7.89
C ILE A 71 2.13 -0.98 -8.36
N VAL A 72 1.65 -0.14 -7.44
CA VAL A 72 1.15 1.21 -7.81
C VAL A 72 2.24 2.04 -8.47
N ARG A 73 3.48 1.96 -7.95
CA ARG A 73 4.64 2.71 -8.45
C ARG A 73 5.29 2.13 -9.70
N GLY A 74 4.87 0.95 -10.14
CA GLY A 74 5.46 0.26 -11.28
C GLY A 74 6.90 -0.24 -11.03
N ARG A 75 7.22 -0.54 -9.76
CA ARG A 75 8.51 -1.11 -9.30
C ARG A 75 8.43 -2.59 -9.00
N ASP A 76 7.23 -3.18 -9.02
CA ASP A 76 7.05 -4.59 -8.72
C ASP A 76 7.84 -5.49 -9.68
N LEU A 77 8.67 -6.37 -9.13
CA LEU A 77 9.54 -7.30 -9.84
C LEU A 77 8.86 -8.66 -10.10
N TYR A 78 7.64 -8.90 -9.60
CA TYR A 78 6.99 -10.21 -9.74
C TYR A 78 6.81 -10.60 -11.22
N ARG A 79 7.34 -11.75 -11.62
CA ARG A 79 7.31 -12.28 -13.00
C ARG A 79 6.33 -13.45 -13.17
N GLY A 80 5.22 -13.44 -12.41
CA GLY A 80 4.20 -14.49 -12.46
C GLY A 80 3.42 -14.52 -13.77
N ASP A 81 2.09 -14.69 -13.75
CA ASP A 81 1.30 -14.63 -14.98
C ASP A 81 1.51 -13.27 -15.68
N ASN A 82 2.31 -13.31 -16.75
CA ASN A 82 2.68 -12.12 -17.50
C ASN A 82 1.45 -11.42 -18.07
N ARG A 83 0.33 -12.12 -18.29
CA ARG A 83 -0.88 -11.56 -18.87
C ARG A 83 -1.64 -10.68 -17.89
N GLU A 84 -1.85 -11.17 -16.67
CA GLU A 84 -2.49 -10.43 -15.57
C GLU A 84 -1.69 -9.18 -15.21
N LYS A 85 -0.38 -9.35 -14.97
CA LYS A 85 0.52 -8.24 -14.67
C LYS A 85 0.54 -7.18 -15.76
N THR A 86 0.65 -7.59 -17.03
CA THR A 86 0.67 -6.63 -18.16
C THR A 86 -0.64 -5.87 -18.26
N LYS A 87 -1.77 -6.55 -18.02
CA LYS A 87 -3.10 -5.92 -18.02
C LYS A 87 -3.22 -4.89 -16.89
N LEU A 88 -2.79 -5.25 -15.68
CA LEU A 88 -2.79 -4.35 -14.53
C LEU A 88 -1.91 -3.11 -14.78
N GLU A 89 -0.68 -3.31 -15.25
CA GLU A 89 0.23 -2.17 -15.51
C GLU A 89 -0.26 -1.28 -16.65
N SER A 90 -0.83 -1.87 -17.71
CA SER A 90 -1.45 -1.09 -18.78
C SER A 90 -2.58 -0.22 -18.22
N LYS A 91 -3.42 -0.76 -17.34
CA LYS A 91 -4.50 -0.01 -16.68
C LYS A 91 -3.96 1.10 -15.78
N LEU A 92 -3.01 0.79 -14.91
CA LEU A 92 -2.39 1.80 -14.04
C LEU A 92 -1.77 2.93 -14.88
N LYS A 93 -1.08 2.60 -15.97
CA LYS A 93 -0.50 3.59 -16.88
C LYS A 93 -1.58 4.48 -17.52
N GLU A 94 -2.71 3.92 -17.94
CA GLU A 94 -3.84 4.69 -18.47
C GLU A 94 -4.47 5.61 -17.42
N ILE A 95 -4.58 5.13 -16.17
CA ILE A 95 -5.08 5.90 -15.04
C ILE A 95 -4.14 7.08 -14.74
N PHE A 96 -2.84 6.83 -14.60
CA PHE A 96 -1.86 7.87 -14.33
C PHE A 96 -1.71 8.86 -15.49
N LYS A 97 -1.94 8.44 -16.74
CA LYS A 97 -2.06 9.37 -17.88
C LYS A 97 -3.20 10.37 -17.70
N LYS A 98 -4.35 9.95 -17.16
CA LYS A 98 -5.48 10.85 -16.89
C LYS A 98 -5.15 11.80 -15.73
N ILE A 99 -4.64 11.27 -14.62
CA ILE A 99 -4.21 12.06 -13.46
C ILE A 99 -3.16 13.11 -13.87
N TYR A 100 -2.18 12.73 -14.69
CA TYR A 100 -1.18 13.64 -15.23
C TYR A 100 -1.82 14.81 -15.98
N LYS A 101 -2.78 14.54 -16.89
CA LYS A 101 -3.49 15.60 -17.63
C LYS A 101 -4.26 16.54 -16.70
N ASP A 102 -4.92 16.00 -15.69
CA ASP A 102 -5.71 16.80 -14.73
C ASP A 102 -4.81 17.69 -13.86
N VAL A 103 -3.68 17.14 -13.38
CA VAL A 103 -2.68 17.88 -12.60
C VAL A 103 -2.03 18.98 -13.44
N MET A 104 -1.67 18.69 -14.71
CA MET A 104 -1.10 19.66 -15.64
C MET A 104 -2.09 20.78 -15.99
N LYS A 105 -3.40 20.51 -15.96
CA LYS A 105 -4.45 21.52 -16.16
C LYS A 105 -4.62 22.42 -14.92
N THR A 106 -4.52 21.84 -13.72
CA THR A 106 -4.85 22.52 -12.46
C THR A 106 -3.66 23.32 -11.90
N ASN A 107 -2.42 22.82 -12.04
CA ASN A 107 -1.21 23.44 -11.49
C ASN A 107 -0.03 23.35 -12.48
N LYS A 108 -0.21 23.96 -13.66
CA LYS A 108 0.66 23.79 -14.82
C LYS A 108 2.14 24.04 -14.53
N GLU A 109 2.49 25.17 -13.92
CA GLU A 109 3.90 25.56 -13.73
C GLU A 109 4.66 24.61 -12.80
N ALA A 110 4.08 24.28 -11.64
CA ALA A 110 4.69 23.36 -10.70
C ALA A 110 4.74 21.92 -11.25
N ALA A 111 3.67 21.49 -11.93
CA ALA A 111 3.58 20.16 -12.55
C ALA A 111 4.57 19.99 -13.71
N GLU A 112 4.73 20.99 -14.57
CA GLU A 112 5.71 20.97 -15.67
C GLU A 112 7.13 20.89 -15.15
N LYS A 113 7.44 21.59 -14.04
CA LYS A 113 8.76 21.54 -13.41
C LYS A 113 9.04 20.17 -12.78
N ARG A 114 8.06 19.61 -12.06
CA ARG A 114 8.21 18.34 -11.31
C ARG A 114 8.13 17.11 -12.22
N TYR A 115 7.12 17.04 -13.07
CA TYR A 115 6.80 15.87 -13.89
C TYR A 115 7.26 16.01 -15.35
N LYS A 116 8.31 16.80 -15.59
CA LYS A 116 8.86 17.00 -16.94
C LYS A 116 9.27 15.66 -17.56
N ASN A 117 8.71 15.35 -18.74
CA ASN A 117 8.92 14.09 -19.47
C ASN A 117 8.49 12.82 -18.71
N ASP A 118 7.69 12.94 -17.65
CA ASP A 118 7.26 11.78 -16.86
C ASP A 118 6.29 10.90 -17.66
N ASP A 119 5.55 11.49 -18.59
CA ASP A 119 4.72 10.81 -19.59
C ASP A 119 5.48 9.80 -20.47
N LYS A 120 6.76 10.08 -20.73
CA LYS A 120 7.67 9.17 -21.45
C LYS A 120 8.28 8.11 -20.54
N LYS A 121 8.21 8.30 -19.22
CA LYS A 121 8.83 7.45 -18.19
C LYS A 121 7.79 6.71 -17.34
N ASN A 122 6.67 6.30 -17.94
CA ASN A 122 5.60 5.57 -17.22
C ASN A 122 5.01 6.31 -15.99
N TYR A 123 5.15 7.63 -15.95
CA TYR A 123 4.70 8.48 -14.86
C TYR A 123 5.36 8.16 -13.50
N TYR A 124 6.61 7.66 -13.48
CA TYR A 124 7.24 7.22 -12.24
C TYR A 124 7.24 8.29 -11.15
N GLN A 125 7.56 9.55 -11.47
CA GLN A 125 7.57 10.61 -10.45
C GLN A 125 6.17 10.88 -9.90
N LEU A 126 5.18 10.97 -10.78
CA LEU A 126 3.78 11.16 -10.38
C LEU A 126 3.27 9.98 -9.55
N ARG A 127 3.64 8.75 -9.88
CA ARG A 127 3.27 7.55 -9.12
C ARG A 127 3.91 7.54 -7.73
N GLU A 128 5.17 7.94 -7.59
CA GLU A 128 5.86 8.09 -6.29
C GLU A 128 5.22 9.15 -5.40
N ASP A 129 4.96 10.34 -5.97
CA ASP A 129 4.35 11.45 -5.25
C ASP A 129 2.90 11.09 -4.86
N TRP A 130 2.17 10.37 -5.74
CA TRP A 130 0.83 9.84 -5.43
C TRP A 130 0.85 8.83 -4.31
N TRP A 131 1.77 7.84 -4.33
CA TRP A 131 1.90 6.87 -3.23
C TRP A 131 2.19 7.60 -1.92
N THR A 132 3.20 8.47 -1.91
CA THR A 132 3.60 9.22 -0.72
C THR A 132 2.46 10.04 -0.12
N ALA A 133 1.62 10.65 -0.97
CA ALA A 133 0.47 11.43 -0.52
C ALA A 133 -0.68 10.58 0.07
N ASN A 134 -0.78 9.31 -0.32
CA ASN A 134 -1.93 8.45 0.02
C ASN A 134 -1.60 7.25 0.93
N ARG A 135 -0.31 6.97 1.15
CA ARG A 135 0.19 5.78 1.86
C ARG A 135 -0.38 5.64 3.27
N SER A 136 -0.65 6.74 3.98
CA SER A 136 -1.29 6.72 5.30
C SER A 136 -2.70 6.15 5.27
N THR A 137 -3.51 6.58 4.30
CA THR A 137 -4.89 6.10 4.11
C THR A 137 -4.90 4.63 3.69
N ILE A 138 -3.96 4.23 2.84
CA ILE A 138 -3.82 2.83 2.41
C ILE A 138 -3.37 1.95 3.58
N TRP A 139 -2.49 2.45 4.45
CA TRP A 139 -2.09 1.77 5.68
C TRP A 139 -3.28 1.57 6.63
N GLU A 140 -4.11 2.60 6.79
CA GLU A 140 -5.34 2.50 7.58
C GLU A 140 -6.29 1.42 7.01
N ALA A 141 -6.39 1.32 5.68
CA ALA A 141 -7.22 0.31 5.03
C ALA A 141 -6.70 -1.13 5.25
N ILE A 142 -5.40 -1.39 5.10
CA ILE A 142 -4.82 -2.74 5.32
C ILE A 142 -4.82 -3.16 6.79
N THR A 143 -4.71 -2.18 7.69
CA THR A 143 -4.81 -2.38 9.15
C THR A 143 -6.23 -2.19 9.67
N CYS A 144 -7.23 -2.12 8.79
CA CYS A 144 -8.63 -2.04 9.18
C CYS A 144 -8.96 -3.27 10.03
N ASP A 145 -9.30 -3.03 11.29
CA ASP A 145 -9.67 -4.06 12.24
C ASP A 145 -11.19 -4.18 12.24
N ASP A 146 -11.68 -5.29 11.70
CA ASP A 146 -13.09 -5.63 11.63
C ASP A 146 -13.60 -6.07 13.03
N ASP A 147 -14.87 -6.47 13.14
CA ASP A 147 -15.52 -6.79 14.42
C ASP A 147 -14.81 -7.88 15.24
N ASP A 148 -13.99 -8.72 14.60
CA ASP A 148 -13.20 -9.79 15.23
C ASP A 148 -12.03 -9.27 16.10
N LYS A 149 -11.70 -7.96 16.05
CA LYS A 149 -10.66 -7.31 16.88
C LYS A 149 -9.28 -7.99 16.83
N LYS A 150 -8.94 -8.64 15.71
CA LYS A 150 -7.70 -9.43 15.54
C LYS A 150 -6.43 -8.59 15.62
N LEU A 151 -6.53 -7.28 15.39
CA LEU A 151 -5.40 -6.35 15.48
C LEU A 151 -5.36 -5.58 16.81
N ARG A 152 -6.33 -5.79 17.72
CA ARG A 152 -6.47 -5.01 18.97
C ARG A 152 -5.21 -4.95 19.82
N ASP A 153 -4.42 -6.03 19.84
CA ASP A 153 -3.18 -6.12 20.62
C ASP A 153 -1.95 -6.37 19.72
N ALA A 154 -2.09 -6.10 18.42
CA ALA A 154 -1.02 -6.32 17.44
C ALA A 154 -0.10 -5.10 17.38
N SER A 155 1.18 -5.34 17.66
CA SER A 155 2.22 -4.31 17.62
C SER A 155 3.25 -4.52 16.52
N TYR A 156 3.72 -3.40 15.97
CA TYR A 156 4.89 -3.41 15.10
C TYR A 156 6.16 -3.38 15.94
N PHE A 157 7.15 -4.20 15.60
CA PHE A 157 8.33 -4.39 16.44
C PHE A 157 9.18 -3.13 16.62
N ARG A 158 9.16 -2.22 15.63
CA ARG A 158 9.86 -0.95 15.73
C ARG A 158 9.04 0.01 16.58
N ALA A 159 9.68 0.55 17.62
CA ALA A 159 9.18 1.71 18.33
C ALA A 159 9.12 2.90 17.36
N THR A 160 7.92 3.23 16.92
CA THR A 160 7.66 4.25 15.88
C THR A 160 6.65 5.29 16.33
N CYS A 161 5.95 5.03 17.42
CA CYS A 161 5.05 5.99 18.06
C CYS A 161 5.79 6.60 19.24
N SER A 162 5.74 7.91 19.40
CA SER A 162 6.40 8.58 20.52
C SER A 162 5.42 9.54 21.15
N MET A 163 4.72 9.07 22.17
CA MET A 163 4.09 9.97 23.13
C MET A 163 5.21 10.40 24.10
N ASN A 164 5.92 11.48 23.76
CA ASN A 164 6.93 12.15 24.61
C ASN A 164 8.39 11.64 24.56
N GLY A 165 8.88 11.13 23.42
CA GLY A 165 10.31 10.85 23.22
C GLY A 165 10.81 9.52 23.79
N SER A 166 9.94 8.74 24.44
CA SER A 166 10.31 7.49 25.11
C SER A 166 10.37 6.25 24.20
N GLY A 167 10.04 6.39 22.91
CA GLY A 167 10.01 5.27 21.97
C GLY A 167 8.94 4.24 22.35
N ALA A 168 7.67 4.57 22.12
CA ALA A 168 6.58 3.64 22.37
C ALA A 168 6.41 2.68 21.18
N GLN A 169 6.18 1.41 21.51
CA GLN A 169 5.61 0.47 20.55
C GLN A 169 4.14 0.81 20.35
N ASP A 170 3.72 0.65 19.12
CA ASP A 170 2.35 0.80 18.71
C ASP A 170 1.55 -0.39 19.20
N ASN A 171 0.77 -0.23 20.26
CA ASN A 171 0.13 -1.38 20.91
C ASN A 171 -1.24 -1.74 20.31
N ASN A 172 -1.78 -0.91 19.42
CA ASN A 172 -3.16 -1.02 18.94
C ASN A 172 -3.23 -0.94 17.42
N LYS A 173 -3.62 -2.06 16.79
CA LYS A 173 -3.95 -2.13 15.36
C LYS A 173 -2.79 -1.86 14.40
N CYS A 174 -1.55 -2.07 14.81
CA CYS A 174 -0.38 -1.74 13.99
C CYS A 174 -0.39 -0.27 13.49
N ARG A 175 -1.02 0.67 14.21
CA ARG A 175 -1.07 2.11 13.86
C ARG A 175 -0.99 3.03 15.09
N CYS A 176 -0.19 4.09 15.03
CA CYS A 176 -0.08 5.02 16.14
C CYS A 176 -1.44 5.67 16.46
N GLU A 177 -1.83 5.71 17.73
CA GLU A 177 -3.05 6.42 18.13
C GLU A 177 -2.92 7.94 17.89
N GLY A 178 -3.94 8.54 17.28
CA GLY A 178 -4.01 9.99 17.06
C GLY A 178 -3.17 10.52 15.90
N ALA A 179 -2.36 9.67 15.26
CA ALA A 179 -1.60 10.03 14.08
C ALA A 179 -1.73 8.89 13.06
N ASN A 180 -2.28 9.16 11.87
CA ASN A 180 -2.30 8.23 10.73
C ASN A 180 -0.89 8.00 10.16
N VAL A 181 0.08 7.76 11.05
CA VAL A 181 1.48 7.53 10.78
C VAL A 181 1.63 6.07 10.46
N VAL A 182 2.20 5.79 9.29
CA VAL A 182 2.59 4.45 8.90
C VAL A 182 3.86 4.08 9.68
N PRO A 183 3.83 3.06 10.55
CA PRO A 183 4.97 2.69 11.39
C PRO A 183 6.06 1.93 10.61
N THR A 184 5.86 1.66 9.32
CA THR A 184 6.81 0.97 8.46
C THR A 184 7.35 1.89 7.37
N TYR A 185 8.60 1.60 6.96
CA TYR A 185 9.27 2.19 5.80
C TYR A 185 9.64 1.12 4.77
N PHE A 186 9.07 -0.08 4.86
CA PHE A 186 9.33 -1.16 3.90
C PHE A 186 8.96 -0.77 2.47
N ASP A 187 7.98 0.12 2.28
CA ASP A 187 7.65 0.69 0.97
C ASP A 187 8.77 1.57 0.39
N TYR A 188 9.76 1.97 1.18
CA TYR A 188 10.96 2.65 0.69
C TYR A 188 12.21 1.75 0.64
N VAL A 189 12.06 0.47 0.97
CA VAL A 189 13.12 -0.55 0.84
C VAL A 189 12.94 -1.27 -0.51
N PRO A 190 14.00 -1.41 -1.33
CA PRO A 190 13.96 -2.17 -2.57
C PRO A 190 13.37 -3.58 -2.37
N GLN A 191 12.45 -4.01 -3.24
CA GLN A 191 11.70 -5.27 -3.07
C GLN A 191 12.57 -6.50 -2.81
N TYR A 192 13.73 -6.58 -3.44
CA TYR A 192 14.68 -7.69 -3.26
C TYR A 192 15.23 -7.83 -1.82
N LEU A 193 15.21 -6.74 -1.03
CA LEU A 193 15.79 -6.69 0.31
C LEU A 193 14.76 -6.88 1.45
N ARG A 194 13.48 -7.11 1.14
CA ARG A 194 12.37 -7.18 2.13
C ARG A 194 12.08 -8.60 2.62
#